data_AF-A0A3D4NH03-F1
#
_entry.id   AF-A0A3D4NH03-F1
#
_cell.length_a   1.000
_cell.length_b   1.000
_cell.length_c   1.000
_cell.angle_alpha   90.00
_cell.angle_beta   90.00
_cell.angle_gamma   90.00
#
_symmetry.space_group_name_H-M   'P 1'
#
loop_
_entity.id
_entity.type
_entity.pdbx_description
1 polymer ?
#
loop_
_entity_poly.entity_id
_entity_poly.type
_entity_poly.pdbx_seq_one_letter_code
_entity_poly.pdbx_strand_id
1 'polypeptide(L)'
;CLDIFQFEPEKYVQAWLPVHQIYQGNCEGSDVQTVVEKYYHLKTGVDNLEYVGSPEYLRWLAWKKLGTPQGPAGSDTKLDAA
;
A
#
# COMPACT_ATOMS: atom_id res chain seq x y z
N CYS A 1 -12.27 18.85 -13.87
CA CYS A 1 -11.72 17.73 -14.66
C CYS A 1 -12.52 17.47 -15.94
N LEU A 2 -13.87 17.42 -15.87
CA LEU A 2 -14.70 17.19 -17.04
C LEU A 2 -14.44 18.20 -18.18
N ASP A 3 -14.48 19.50 -17.88
CA ASP A 3 -14.31 20.54 -18.91
C ASP A 3 -12.93 20.49 -19.59
N ILE A 4 -11.88 20.14 -18.84
CA ILE A 4 -10.52 19.96 -19.36
C ILE A 4 -10.46 18.74 -20.30
N PHE A 5 -11.12 17.64 -19.92
CA PHE A 5 -11.23 16.45 -20.76
C PHE A 5 -12.00 16.73 -22.05
N GLN A 6 -13.10 17.50 -21.96
CA GLN A 6 -13.89 17.88 -23.13
C GLN A 6 -13.14 18.83 -24.07
N PHE A 7 -12.20 19.62 -23.54
CA PHE A 7 -11.38 20.53 -24.32
C PHE A 7 -10.25 19.82 -25.10
N GLU A 8 -9.62 18.78 -24.54
CA GLU A 8 -8.58 17.99 -25.23
C GLU A 8 -8.79 16.46 -25.08
N PRO A 9 -9.90 15.89 -25.59
CA PRO A 9 -10.24 14.48 -25.35
C PRO A 9 -9.23 13.51 -25.98
N GLU A 10 -8.64 13.85 -27.13
CA GLU A 10 -7.66 13.02 -27.84
C GLU A 10 -6.40 12.82 -26.99
N LYS A 11 -6.06 13.78 -26.14
CA LYS A 11 -4.90 13.69 -25.24
C LYS A 11 -5.19 12.81 -24.04
N TYR A 12 -6.35 12.97 -23.40
CA TYR A 12 -6.65 12.30 -22.14
C TYR A 12 -7.18 10.88 -22.30
N VAL A 13 -7.72 10.50 -23.47
CA VAL A 13 -8.10 9.11 -23.75
C VAL A 13 -6.89 8.16 -23.77
N GLN A 14 -5.69 8.69 -24.01
CA GLN A 14 -4.43 7.94 -24.04
C GLN A 14 -3.83 7.75 -22.64
N ALA A 15 -4.46 8.26 -21.59
CA ALA A 15 -3.90 8.22 -20.23
C ALA A 15 -3.78 6.78 -19.71
N TRP A 16 -2.63 6.48 -19.12
CA TRP A 16 -2.36 5.19 -18.49
C TRP A 16 -2.93 5.17 -17.07
N LEU A 17 -4.24 4.93 -16.95
CA LEU A 17 -4.97 4.95 -15.68
C LEU A 17 -4.68 3.69 -14.85
N PRO A 18 -4.02 3.77 -13.67
CA PRO A 18 -3.49 2.60 -12.97
C PRO A 18 -4.53 1.50 -12.68
N VAL A 19 -5.72 1.88 -12.22
CA VAL A 19 -6.79 0.88 -11.91
C VAL A 19 -7.23 0.11 -13.15
N HIS A 20 -7.38 0.78 -14.29
CA HIS A 20 -7.71 0.10 -15.55
C HIS A 20 -6.59 -0.84 -15.98
N GLN A 21 -5.34 -0.45 -15.75
CA GLN A 21 -4.15 -1.22 -16.16
C GLN A 21 -3.96 -2.46 -15.31
N ILE A 22 -4.27 -2.37 -14.01
CA ILE A 22 -4.34 -3.53 -13.11
C ILE A 22 -5.38 -4.52 -13.62
N TYR A 23 -6.59 -4.06 -13.96
CA TYR A 23 -7.62 -4.94 -14.53
C TYR A 23 -7.28 -5.49 -15.92
N GLN A 24 -6.51 -4.77 -16.72
CA GLN A 24 -5.99 -5.26 -18.01
C GLN A 24 -4.84 -6.27 -17.84
N GLY A 25 -4.32 -6.47 -16.62
CA GLY A 25 -3.19 -7.37 -16.35
C GLY A 25 -1.83 -6.80 -16.76
N ASN A 26 -1.74 -5.50 -17.05
CA ASN A 26 -0.49 -4.83 -17.49
C ASN A 26 0.46 -4.48 -16.34
N CYS A 27 0.09 -4.82 -15.10
CA CYS A 27 0.85 -4.51 -13.89
C CYS A 27 1.44 -5.76 -13.23
N GLU A 28 1.79 -6.79 -14.01
CA GLU A 28 2.49 -8.00 -13.55
C GLU A 28 1.77 -8.79 -12.43
N GLY A 29 0.46 -8.57 -12.28
CA GLY A 29 -0.41 -9.22 -11.31
C GLY A 29 -1.87 -8.88 -11.58
N SER A 30 -2.77 -9.81 -11.28
CA SER A 30 -4.23 -9.63 -11.40
C SER A 30 -4.90 -9.26 -10.07
N ASP A 31 -4.15 -9.31 -8.97
CA ASP A 31 -4.56 -8.90 -7.64
C ASP A 31 -3.72 -7.73 -7.12
N VAL A 32 -4.27 -6.98 -6.16
CA VAL A 32 -3.66 -5.76 -5.64
C VAL A 32 -2.35 -6.04 -4.90
N GLN A 33 -2.23 -7.16 -4.19
CA GLN A 33 -1.04 -7.47 -3.40
C GLN A 33 0.15 -7.74 -4.32
N THR A 34 -0.04 -8.55 -5.36
CA THR A 34 1.01 -8.83 -6.35
C THR A 34 1.46 -7.55 -7.07
N VAL A 35 0.53 -6.66 -7.43
CA VAL A 35 0.87 -5.38 -8.07
C VAL A 35 1.73 -4.51 -7.14
N VAL A 36 1.35 -4.40 -5.87
CA VAL A 36 2.08 -3.59 -4.88
C VAL A 36 3.50 -4.10 -4.69
N GLU A 37 3.68 -5.41 -4.54
CA GLU A 37 5.00 -5.99 -4.29
C GLU A 37 5.88 -6.05 -5.55
N LYS A 38 5.33 -6.55 -6.66
CA LYS A 38 6.14 -6.86 -7.85
C LYS A 38 6.22 -5.74 -8.86
N TYR A 39 5.18 -4.92 -9.00
CA TYR A 39 5.15 -3.84 -9.98
C TYR A 39 5.51 -2.48 -9.36
N TYR A 40 5.03 -2.20 -8.15
CA TYR A 40 5.40 -0.97 -7.43
C TYR A 40 6.68 -1.11 -6.59
N HIS A 41 7.20 -2.33 -6.42
CA HIS A 41 8.41 -2.63 -5.64
C HIS A 41 8.31 -2.19 -4.17
N LEU A 42 7.09 -2.16 -3.62
CA LEU A 42 6.87 -1.85 -2.21
C LEU A 42 6.98 -3.13 -1.41
N LYS A 43 7.80 -3.10 -0.36
CA LYS A 43 7.95 -4.23 0.55
C LYS A 43 6.81 -4.22 1.57
N THR A 44 5.90 -5.19 1.46
CA THR A 44 4.78 -5.33 2.38
C THR A 44 5.27 -5.48 3.83
N GLY A 45 4.70 -4.70 4.74
CA GLY A 45 5.07 -4.65 6.16
C GLY A 45 6.31 -3.81 6.47
N VAL A 46 6.94 -3.19 5.46
CA VAL A 46 8.07 -2.26 5.63
C VAL A 46 7.69 -0.89 5.11
N ASP A 47 7.32 -0.79 3.83
CA ASP A 47 7.10 0.48 3.15
C ASP A 47 5.63 0.95 3.22
N ASN A 48 4.73 0.08 3.69
CA ASN A 48 3.27 0.30 3.70
C ASN A 48 2.66 -0.01 5.08
N LEU A 49 1.33 0.18 5.19
CA LEU A 49 0.49 -0.06 6.38
C LEU A 49 0.62 1.00 7.50
N GLU A 50 0.23 0.62 8.71
CA GLU A 50 0.16 1.48 9.90
C GLU A 50 1.56 1.89 10.38
N TYR A 51 1.68 3.15 10.81
CA TYR A 51 2.93 3.68 11.33
C TYR A 51 3.27 3.05 12.69
N VAL A 52 2.33 2.98 13.62
CA VAL A 52 2.60 2.41 14.95
C VAL A 52 2.91 0.91 14.81
N GLY A 53 4.12 0.53 15.22
CA GLY A 53 4.64 -0.83 15.06
C GLY A 53 5.43 -1.08 13.77
N SER A 54 5.44 -0.12 12.84
CA SER A 54 6.28 -0.21 11.63
C SER A 54 7.78 -0.20 11.95
N PRO A 55 8.64 -0.68 11.02
CA PRO A 55 10.09 -0.56 11.16
C PRO A 55 10.56 0.90 11.35
N GLU A 56 9.86 1.86 10.75
CA GLU A 56 10.11 3.30 10.82
C GLU A 56 9.84 3.83 12.22
N TYR A 57 8.73 3.42 12.82
CA TYR A 57 8.38 3.77 14.19
C TYR A 57 9.41 3.25 15.19
N LEU A 58 9.82 1.98 15.05
CA LEU A 58 10.85 1.40 15.91
C LEU A 58 12.20 2.13 15.76
N ARG A 59 12.59 2.47 14.52
CA ARG A 59 13.80 3.28 14.24
C ARG A 59 13.72 4.65 14.89
N TRP A 60 12.58 5.34 14.77
CA TRP A 60 12.39 6.66 15.37
C TRP A 60 12.54 6.63 16.90
N LEU A 61 11.95 5.65 17.56
CA LEU A 61 12.03 5.52 19.02
C LEU A 61 13.45 5.21 19.49
N ALA A 62 14.16 4.36 18.76
CA ALA A 62 15.58 4.10 19.02
C ALA A 62 16.40 5.40 18.91
N TRP A 63 16.15 6.22 17.87
CA TRP A 63 16.83 7.50 17.70
C TRP A 63 16.48 8.52 18.79
N LYS A 64 15.23 8.54 19.24
CA LYS A 64 14.77 9.42 20.33
C LYS A 64 15.09 8.89 21.72
N LYS A 65 15.69 7.70 21.83
CA LYS A 65 15.98 7.02 23.11
C LYS A 65 14.74 6.86 23.99
N LEU A 66 13.57 6.65 23.37
CA LEU A 66 12.29 6.51 24.05
C LEU A 66 11.96 5.05 24.45
N GLY A 67 12.84 4.09 24.12
CA GLY A 67 12.62 2.67 24.37
C GLY A 67 11.61 2.04 23.40
N THR A 68 11.51 0.71 23.42
CA THR A 68 10.52 -0.02 22.62
C THR A 68 9.14 0.11 23.28
N PRO A 69 8.07 0.50 22.59
CA PRO A 69 6.74 0.60 23.15
C PRO A 69 6.11 -0.80 23.14
N GLN A 70 5.42 -1.15 24.23
CA GLN A 70 4.47 -2.26 24.18
C GLN A 70 3.41 -1.95 23.11
N GLY A 71 3.29 -2.84 22.13
CA GLY A 71 2.36 -2.69 21.01
C GLY A 71 0.89 -2.62 21.45
N PRO A 72 -0.01 -2.19 20.56
CA PRO A 72 -1.43 -2.13 20.89
C PRO A 72 -1.95 -3.55 21.17
N ALA A 73 -2.63 -3.72 22.30
CA ALA A 73 -3.33 -4.94 22.67
C ALA A 73 -4.41 -5.26 21.63
N GLY A 74 -4.28 -6.37 20.89
CA GLY A 74 -5.33 -6.82 20.00
C GLY A 74 -4.94 -7.87 18.96
N SER A 75 -4.77 -9.12 19.40
CA SER A 75 -5.31 -10.32 18.73
C SER A 75 -4.93 -11.62 19.46
N ASP A 76 -5.18 -11.68 20.77
CA ASP A 76 -5.43 -12.98 21.41
C ASP A 76 -6.85 -13.42 21.06
N THR A 77 -7.04 -13.98 19.87
CA THR A 77 -8.13 -14.92 19.65
C THR A 77 -7.49 -16.24 19.24
N LYS A 78 -7.26 -17.08 20.24
CA LYS A 78 -7.08 -18.51 20.02
C LYS A 78 -8.23 -18.99 19.14
N LEU A 79 -7.89 -19.47 17.96
CA LEU A 79 -8.75 -20.34 17.18
C LEU A 79 -8.76 -21.69 17.92
N ASP A 80 -9.54 -21.77 19.01
CA ASP A 80 -9.82 -23.04 19.65
C ASP A 80 -10.81 -23.81 18.76
N ALA A 81 -10.37 -25.00 18.38
CA ALA A 81 -11.03 -25.95 17.52
C ALA A 81 -12.47 -26.28 17.96
N ALA A 82 -13.36 -26.41 16.95
CA ALA A 82 -14.57 -27.22 16.98
C ALA A 82 -14.84 -27.76 15.58
#